data_AF-A0A2S8F645-F1
#
_entry.id   AF-A0A2S8F645-F1
#
_cell.length_a   1.000
_cell.length_b   1.000
_cell.length_c   1.000
_cell.angle_alpha   90.00
_cell.angle_beta   90.00
_cell.angle_gamma   90.00
#
_symmetry.space_group_name_H-M   'P 1'
#
loop_
_entity.id
_entity.type
_entity.pdbx_description
1 polymer ?
#
loop_
_entity_poly.entity_id
_entity_poly.type
_entity_poly.pdbx_seq_one_letter_code
_entity_poly.pdbx_strand_id
1 'polypeptide(L)'
;MTFSGPSPQEKVTIACAVCALLFILATNATAQAEESSAKDTLPISSVICGPIAVRQTLMHYGISESLLTLFDEIRPSRSNAGSNLHSISDSLAKRGIHAKAAHIGSEVQIDWDYPVIVHLTGDSSSSGHFVVYLPSKDKGKICQLDGNGRERMADWRTAASERSGVVLLTAPSKPTDWNAAFKPDLQQSWITLSLYAMAATILSLFGIAAFLKKG
;
A
#
# COMPACT_ATOMS: atom_id res chain seq x y z
N MET A 1 -47.49 -37.84 -10.83
CA MET A 1 -46.50 -36.91 -11.39
C MET A 1 -45.12 -37.48 -11.07
N THR A 2 -44.41 -37.99 -12.07
CA THR A 2 -43.05 -38.53 -11.93
C THR A 2 -42.05 -37.42 -12.23
N PHE A 3 -41.24 -37.05 -11.24
CA PHE A 3 -40.14 -36.10 -11.42
C PHE A 3 -38.98 -36.82 -12.14
N SER A 4 -38.71 -36.43 -13.38
CA SER A 4 -37.47 -36.82 -14.07
C SER A 4 -36.31 -36.08 -13.41
N GLY A 5 -35.39 -36.83 -12.82
CA GLY A 5 -34.18 -36.27 -12.24
C GLY A 5 -33.25 -35.64 -13.28
N PRO A 6 -32.26 -34.84 -12.84
CA PRO A 6 -31.33 -34.17 -13.73
C PRO A 6 -30.52 -35.16 -14.56
N SER A 7 -30.30 -34.80 -15.82
CA SER A 7 -29.48 -35.54 -16.76
C SER A 7 -28.03 -35.66 -16.27
N PRO A 8 -27.27 -36.66 -16.75
CA PRO A 8 -25.86 -36.80 -16.38
C PRO A 8 -25.02 -35.54 -16.65
N GLN A 9 -25.34 -34.78 -17.71
CA GLN A 9 -24.66 -33.52 -18.04
C GLN A 9 -24.98 -32.39 -17.05
N GLU A 10 -26.22 -32.29 -16.59
CA GLU A 10 -26.62 -31.33 -15.55
C GLU A 10 -25.92 -31.62 -14.21
N LYS A 11 -25.77 -32.91 -13.86
CA LYS A 11 -25.04 -33.32 -12.64
C LYS A 11 -23.57 -32.91 -12.66
N VAL A 12 -22.90 -33.05 -13.81
CA VAL A 12 -21.49 -32.62 -13.98
C VAL A 12 -21.37 -31.10 -13.86
N THR A 13 -22.28 -30.37 -14.49
CA THR A 13 -22.27 -28.90 -14.46
C THR A 13 -22.49 -28.36 -13.04
N ILE A 14 -23.43 -28.95 -12.29
CA ILE A 14 -23.70 -28.61 -10.90
C ILE A 14 -22.46 -28.91 -10.02
N ALA A 15 -21.81 -30.07 -10.21
CA ALA A 15 -20.61 -30.42 -9.46
C ALA A 15 -19.46 -29.43 -9.70
N CYS A 16 -19.22 -29.03 -10.96
CA CYS A 16 -18.19 -28.03 -11.28
C CYS A 16 -18.49 -26.66 -10.66
N ALA A 17 -19.75 -26.21 -10.70
CA ALA A 17 -20.14 -24.93 -10.11
C ALA A 17 -19.97 -24.92 -8.58
N VAL A 18 -20.34 -26.02 -7.90
CA VAL A 18 -20.15 -26.18 -6.46
C VAL A 18 -18.67 -26.19 -6.09
N CYS A 19 -17.82 -26.91 -6.85
CA CYS A 19 -16.37 -26.90 -6.63
C CYS A 19 -15.76 -25.50 -6.79
N ALA A 20 -16.16 -24.74 -7.81
CA ALA A 20 -15.68 -23.37 -8.00
C ALA A 20 -16.11 -22.44 -6.85
N LEU A 21 -17.35 -22.56 -6.39
CA LEU A 21 -17.87 -21.77 -5.27
C LEU A 21 -17.14 -22.09 -3.96
N LEU A 22 -16.88 -23.37 -3.68
CA LEU A 22 -16.12 -23.80 -2.50
C LEU A 22 -14.67 -23.30 -2.53
N PHE A 23 -14.04 -23.26 -3.71
CA PHE A 23 -12.69 -22.72 -3.86
C PHE A 23 -12.64 -21.22 -3.55
N ILE A 24 -13.62 -20.44 -4.02
CA ILE A 24 -13.73 -19.00 -3.76
C ILE A 24 -13.97 -18.73 -2.26
N LEU A 25 -14.83 -19.52 -1.62
CA LEU A 25 -15.12 -19.37 -0.19
C LEU A 25 -13.90 -19.74 0.69
N ALA A 26 -13.15 -20.79 0.31
CA ALA A 26 -11.95 -21.20 1.04
C ALA A 26 -10.83 -20.15 0.97
N THR A 27 -10.64 -19.50 -0.18
CA THR A 27 -9.63 -18.43 -0.32
C THR A 27 -9.99 -17.17 0.47
N ASN A 28 -11.28 -16.87 0.64
CA ASN A 28 -11.72 -15.71 1.41
C ASN A 28 -11.63 -15.95 2.93
N ALA A 29 -11.83 -17.18 3.40
CA ALA A 29 -11.74 -17.52 4.83
C ALA A 29 -10.31 -17.41 5.37
N THR A 30 -9.29 -17.71 4.56
CA THR A 30 -7.88 -17.53 4.96
C THR A 30 -7.46 -16.05 5.00
N ALA A 31 -8.15 -15.15 4.30
CA ALA A 31 -7.85 -13.73 4.32
C ALA A 31 -8.38 -12.99 5.57
N GLN A 32 -9.31 -13.60 6.32
CA GLN A 32 -9.96 -12.95 7.48
C GLN A 32 -9.44 -13.42 8.85
N ALA A 33 -8.49 -14.36 8.92
CA ALA A 33 -8.04 -14.94 10.18
C ALA A 33 -6.80 -14.28 10.82
N GLU A 34 -6.20 -13.27 10.19
CA GLU A 34 -5.02 -12.55 10.74
C GLU A 34 -5.36 -11.20 11.40
N GLU A 35 -6.63 -10.80 11.46
CA GLU A 35 -7.03 -9.48 11.95
C GLU A 35 -7.76 -9.55 13.30
N SER A 36 -7.07 -10.04 14.34
CA SER A 36 -7.53 -9.79 15.73
C SER A 36 -6.36 -9.66 16.71
N SER A 37 -5.51 -8.66 16.50
CA SER A 37 -4.62 -8.17 17.56
C SER A 37 -4.30 -6.69 17.39
N ALA A 38 -5.33 -5.85 17.32
CA ALA A 38 -5.18 -4.41 17.46
C ALA A 38 -5.73 -4.02 18.83
N LYS A 39 -4.84 -4.01 19.82
CA LYS A 39 -5.10 -3.52 21.15
C LYS A 39 -5.18 -2.00 21.09
N ASP A 40 -6.37 -1.47 21.39
CA ASP A 40 -6.65 -0.05 21.59
C ASP A 40 -5.57 0.63 22.42
N THR A 41 -4.80 1.48 21.76
CA THR A 41 -4.07 2.56 22.37
C THR A 41 -4.09 3.65 21.32
N LEU A 42 -5.04 4.58 21.38
CA LEU A 42 -4.90 5.86 20.68
C LEU A 42 -3.82 6.64 21.43
N PRO A 43 -2.56 6.65 20.96
CA PRO A 43 -1.48 7.14 21.76
C PRO A 43 -1.29 8.62 21.42
N ILE A 44 -0.52 9.28 22.27
CA ILE A 44 0.15 10.56 22.02
C ILE A 44 0.93 10.58 20.66
N SER A 45 1.00 9.45 19.93
CA SER A 45 1.77 9.19 18.72
C SER A 45 1.34 9.94 17.46
N SER A 46 0.05 10.20 17.20
CA SER A 46 -0.37 10.85 15.93
C SER A 46 0.06 12.31 15.85
N VAL A 47 0.11 12.99 16.99
CA VAL A 47 0.55 14.38 17.14
C VAL A 47 2.05 14.52 16.88
N ILE A 48 2.85 13.54 17.29
CA ILE A 48 4.32 13.56 17.23
C ILE A 48 4.90 12.77 16.06
N CYS A 49 4.07 12.14 15.23
CA CYS A 49 4.53 11.24 14.17
C CYS A 49 5.44 11.91 13.13
N GLY A 50 5.14 13.16 12.74
CA GLY A 50 5.97 13.94 11.81
C GLY A 50 7.38 14.18 12.36
N PRO A 51 7.54 14.80 13.54
CA PRO A 51 8.84 14.98 14.18
C PRO A 51 9.63 13.69 14.38
N ILE A 52 8.97 12.60 14.73
CA ILE A 52 9.62 11.29 14.86
C ILE A 52 10.11 10.78 13.51
N ALA A 53 9.28 10.84 12.46
CA ALA A 53 9.67 10.42 11.12
C ALA A 53 10.86 11.23 10.57
N VAL A 54 10.88 12.55 10.83
CA VAL A 54 12.03 13.40 10.50
C VAL A 54 13.27 12.97 11.28
N ARG A 55 13.15 12.78 12.60
CA ARG A 55 14.28 12.35 13.45
C ARG A 55 14.87 11.02 12.98
N GLN A 56 14.02 10.03 12.70
CA GLN A 56 14.46 8.72 12.23
C GLN A 56 15.16 8.81 10.87
N THR A 57 14.62 9.62 9.96
CA THR A 57 15.24 9.90 8.65
C THR A 57 16.62 10.54 8.82
N LEU A 58 16.74 11.55 9.69
CA LEU A 58 18.01 12.23 9.96
C LEU A 58 19.04 11.31 10.63
N MET A 59 18.61 10.46 11.57
CA MET A 59 19.46 9.47 12.19
C MET A 59 20.04 8.48 11.16
N HIS A 60 19.25 8.09 10.15
CA HIS A 60 19.76 7.26 9.05
C HIS A 60 20.86 7.95 8.24
N TYR A 61 20.80 9.29 8.11
CA TYR A 61 21.86 10.10 7.49
C TYR A 61 23.02 10.46 8.44
N GLY A 62 23.03 9.94 9.67
CA GLY A 62 24.05 10.26 10.68
C GLY A 62 23.90 11.65 11.31
N ILE A 63 22.75 12.31 11.16
CA ILE A 63 22.44 13.61 11.74
C ILE A 63 21.63 13.40 13.03
N SER A 64 22.17 13.83 14.17
CA SER A 64 21.50 13.74 15.47
C SER A 64 20.78 15.03 15.80
N GLU A 65 19.49 14.94 16.08
CA GLU A 65 18.63 16.07 16.41
C GLU A 65 17.72 15.76 17.60
N SER A 66 17.43 16.79 18.39
CA SER A 66 16.50 16.68 19.51
C SER A 66 15.06 16.59 19.00
N LEU A 67 14.31 15.63 19.53
CA LEU A 67 12.88 15.50 19.21
C LEU A 67 12.10 16.77 19.59
N LEU A 68 12.48 17.43 20.70
CA LEU A 68 11.83 18.68 21.13
C LEU A 68 12.05 19.80 20.11
N THR A 69 13.28 19.94 19.60
CA THR A 69 13.61 20.91 18.55
C THR A 69 12.80 20.66 17.29
N LEU A 70 12.72 19.41 16.84
CA LEU A 70 11.93 19.02 15.66
C LEU A 70 10.42 19.22 15.90
N PHE A 71 9.95 18.96 17.12
CA PHE A 71 8.55 19.17 17.50
C PHE A 71 8.16 20.65 17.40
N ASP A 72 8.95 21.55 18.02
CA ASP A 72 8.68 22.99 17.98
C ASP A 72 8.79 23.55 16.55
N GLU A 73 9.74 23.04 15.77
CA GLU A 73 9.98 23.48 14.39
C GLU A 73 8.84 23.08 13.44
N ILE A 74 8.40 21.82 13.50
CA ILE A 74 7.38 21.28 12.59
C ILE A 74 5.99 21.76 13.01
N ARG A 75 5.80 22.10 14.30
CA ARG A 75 4.51 22.53 14.87
C ARG A 75 4.59 23.86 15.63
N PRO A 76 4.84 24.97 14.94
CA PRO A 76 5.03 26.28 15.58
C PRO A 76 3.78 26.79 16.32
N SER A 77 2.56 26.38 15.94
CA SER A 77 1.32 26.92 16.49
C SER A 77 0.71 26.15 17.67
N ARG A 78 1.29 25.04 18.13
CA ARG A 78 0.71 24.12 19.14
C ARG A 78 -0.76 23.72 18.89
N SER A 79 -1.32 24.01 17.70
CA SER A 79 -2.69 23.66 17.35
C SER A 79 -2.84 22.14 17.39
N ASN A 80 -4.00 21.61 17.77
CA ASN A 80 -4.25 20.17 17.77
C ASN A 80 -4.14 19.50 16.39
N ALA A 81 -4.03 20.28 15.30
CA ALA A 81 -3.70 19.78 13.98
C ALA A 81 -2.33 19.08 13.99
N GLY A 82 -2.26 17.89 13.40
CA GLY A 82 -1.03 17.11 13.25
C GLY A 82 0.05 17.82 12.42
N SER A 83 1.13 17.11 12.11
CA SER A 83 2.17 17.64 11.24
C SER A 83 1.70 17.68 9.79
N ASN A 84 2.03 18.72 9.03
CA ASN A 84 1.80 18.75 7.60
C ASN A 84 3.09 18.39 6.84
N LEU A 85 2.94 17.91 5.60
CA LEU A 85 4.07 17.45 4.79
C LEU A 85 5.06 18.57 4.42
N HIS A 86 4.58 19.80 4.30
CA HIS A 86 5.42 20.96 3.98
C HIS A 86 6.41 21.26 5.11
N SER A 87 5.93 21.33 6.36
CA SER A 87 6.79 21.52 7.55
C SER A 87 7.83 20.40 7.70
N ILE A 88 7.45 19.15 7.40
CA ILE A 88 8.36 18.00 7.39
C ILE A 88 9.46 18.19 6.33
N SER A 89 9.08 18.56 5.10
CA SER A 89 10.01 18.80 4.00
C SER A 89 10.96 19.96 4.30
N ASP A 90 10.46 21.06 4.86
CA ASP A 90 11.27 22.22 5.21
C ASP A 90 12.27 21.90 6.32
N SER A 91 11.86 21.08 7.31
CA SER A 91 12.72 20.64 8.40
C SER A 91 13.88 19.77 7.91
N LEU A 92 13.63 18.89 6.93
CA LEU A 92 14.67 18.12 6.24
C LEU A 92 15.61 19.03 5.44
N ALA A 93 15.05 19.99 4.71
CA ALA A 93 15.82 20.90 3.86
C ALA A 93 16.80 21.77 4.66
N LYS A 94 16.42 22.25 5.86
CA LYS A 94 17.33 22.99 6.77
C LYS A 94 18.56 22.18 7.19
N ARG A 95 18.51 20.86 7.05
CA ARG A 95 19.58 19.92 7.42
C ARG A 95 20.29 19.34 6.19
N GLY A 96 20.09 19.96 5.02
CA GLY A 96 20.73 19.56 3.77
C GLY A 96 20.12 18.30 3.13
N ILE A 97 18.98 17.81 3.63
CA ILE A 97 18.30 16.66 3.04
C ILE A 97 17.29 17.17 2.01
N HIS A 98 17.44 16.69 0.78
CA HIS A 98 16.51 16.97 -0.30
C HIS A 98 15.29 16.07 -0.16
N ALA A 99 14.10 16.64 -0.35
CA ALA A 99 12.85 15.90 -0.29
C ALA A 99 11.94 16.22 -1.48
N LYS A 100 11.19 15.23 -1.97
CA LYS A 100 10.15 15.41 -2.99
C LYS A 100 8.89 14.67 -2.58
N ALA A 101 7.79 15.42 -2.49
CA ALA A 101 6.47 14.85 -2.29
C ALA A 101 5.96 14.22 -3.58
N ALA A 102 5.30 13.07 -3.47
CA ALA A 102 4.57 12.46 -4.56
C ALA A 102 3.29 11.80 -4.05
N HIS A 103 2.33 11.66 -4.96
CA HIS A 103 1.12 10.88 -4.75
C HIS A 103 1.19 9.66 -5.68
N ILE A 104 1.15 8.46 -5.10
CA ILE A 104 1.19 7.20 -5.84
C ILE A 104 0.03 6.30 -5.43
N GLY A 105 -0.40 5.42 -6.34
CA GLY A 105 -1.39 4.38 -6.04
C GLY A 105 -0.80 3.20 -5.26
N SER A 106 -1.65 2.32 -4.77
CA SER A 106 -1.25 1.11 -4.03
C SER A 106 -0.64 0.03 -4.93
N GLU A 107 -0.82 0.15 -6.25
CA GLU A 107 -0.19 -0.67 -7.29
C GLU A 107 1.27 -0.29 -7.58
N VAL A 108 1.76 0.80 -6.99
CA VAL A 108 3.12 1.31 -7.23
C VAL A 108 4.04 0.90 -6.09
N GLN A 109 5.04 0.10 -6.42
CA GLN A 109 6.13 -0.20 -5.53
C GLN A 109 7.12 0.98 -5.48
N ILE A 110 7.66 1.25 -4.29
CA ILE A 110 8.76 2.19 -4.10
C ILE A 110 10.08 1.40 -4.07
N ASP A 111 10.93 1.68 -5.05
CA ASP A 111 12.29 1.16 -5.18
C ASP A 111 13.25 2.35 -5.04
N TRP A 112 13.64 2.67 -3.81
CA TRP A 112 14.40 3.87 -3.48
C TRP A 112 15.53 3.54 -2.49
N ASP A 113 16.72 4.09 -2.75
CA ASP A 113 17.95 3.76 -1.99
C ASP A 113 18.05 4.47 -0.63
N TYR A 114 17.09 5.34 -0.31
CA TYR A 114 17.11 6.20 0.86
C TYR A 114 15.81 6.07 1.66
N PRO A 115 15.77 6.57 2.92
CA PRO A 115 14.53 6.59 3.68
C PRO A 115 13.41 7.35 2.96
N VAL A 116 12.20 6.83 3.06
CA VAL A 116 10.99 7.44 2.52
C VAL A 116 10.01 7.69 3.67
N ILE A 117 9.56 8.93 3.83
CA ILE A 117 8.50 9.23 4.80
C ILE A 117 7.16 8.96 4.12
N VAL A 118 6.26 8.30 4.84
CA VAL A 118 5.06 7.69 4.31
C VAL A 118 3.88 8.10 5.16
N HIS A 119 2.80 8.55 4.53
CA HIS A 119 1.56 8.78 5.23
C HIS A 119 0.65 7.55 5.09
N LEU A 120 0.39 6.87 6.21
CA LEU A 120 -0.55 5.76 6.30
C LEU A 120 -1.97 6.30 6.49
N THR A 121 -2.96 5.61 5.92
CA THR A 121 -4.36 5.85 6.30
C THR A 121 -4.53 5.44 7.75
N GLY A 122 -5.10 6.32 8.55
CA GLY A 122 -5.57 5.93 9.87
C GLY A 122 -6.81 5.03 9.74
N ASP A 123 -7.12 4.29 10.80
CA ASP A 123 -8.44 3.65 10.92
C ASP A 123 -9.53 4.72 10.82
N SER A 124 -10.77 4.32 10.51
CA SER A 124 -11.92 5.20 10.19
C SER A 124 -12.22 6.35 11.18
N SER A 125 -11.59 6.36 12.36
CA SER A 125 -11.68 7.37 13.41
C SER A 125 -10.41 8.22 13.62
N SER A 126 -9.30 7.97 12.92
CA SER A 126 -8.01 8.61 13.18
C SER A 126 -7.46 9.41 11.98
N SER A 127 -6.91 10.59 12.28
CA SER A 127 -6.02 11.29 11.34
C SER A 127 -4.82 10.39 11.08
N GLY A 128 -4.47 10.17 9.81
CA GLY A 128 -3.36 9.30 9.40
C GLY A 128 -2.02 9.61 10.08
N HIS A 129 -1.06 8.71 9.91
CA HIS A 129 0.20 8.73 10.64
C HIS A 129 1.40 8.66 9.70
N PHE A 130 2.48 9.37 10.04
CA PHE A 130 3.74 9.31 9.29
C PHE A 130 4.66 8.21 9.82
N VAL A 131 5.11 7.33 8.93
CA VAL A 131 6.14 6.30 9.20
C VAL A 131 7.33 6.47 8.26
N VAL A 132 8.44 5.79 8.54
CA VAL A 132 9.62 5.78 7.68
C VAL A 132 9.78 4.39 7.07
N TYR A 133 9.88 4.30 5.75
CA TYR A 133 10.34 3.10 5.07
C TYR A 133 11.84 3.21 4.86
N LEU A 134 12.58 2.21 5.31
CA LEU A 134 14.01 2.09 5.09
C LEU A 134 14.28 1.32 3.77
N PRO A 135 15.41 1.61 3.09
CA PRO A 135 15.82 0.84 1.93
C PRO A 135 15.98 -0.64 2.30
N SER A 136 15.31 -1.51 1.54
CA SER A 136 15.33 -2.97 1.73
C SER A 136 16.09 -3.62 0.59
N LYS A 137 16.91 -4.64 0.92
CA LYS A 137 17.55 -5.50 -0.09
C LYS A 137 16.56 -6.48 -0.73
N ASP A 138 15.48 -6.79 -0.04
CA ASP A 138 14.42 -7.67 -0.52
C ASP A 138 13.33 -6.83 -1.16
N LYS A 139 13.21 -6.88 -2.49
CA LYS A 139 12.18 -6.16 -3.25
C LYS A 139 10.77 -6.65 -2.93
N GLY A 140 10.58 -7.81 -2.31
CA GLY A 140 9.27 -8.26 -1.83
C GLY A 140 8.84 -7.60 -0.52
N LYS A 141 9.75 -6.93 0.19
CA LYS A 141 9.52 -6.51 1.58
C LYS A 141 9.89 -5.05 1.82
N ILE A 142 9.14 -4.44 2.72
CA ILE A 142 9.40 -3.11 3.25
C ILE A 142 9.85 -3.25 4.70
N CYS A 143 10.95 -2.58 5.04
CA CYS A 143 11.32 -2.33 6.44
C CYS A 143 10.71 -1.00 6.86
N GLN A 144 9.70 -1.04 7.72
CA GLN A 144 9.04 0.15 8.27
C GLN A 144 9.52 0.41 9.69
N LEU A 145 9.91 1.65 9.98
CA LEU A 145 10.08 2.13 11.35
C LEU A 145 8.76 2.69 11.88
N ASP A 146 8.32 2.17 13.02
CA ASP A 146 7.18 2.73 13.75
C ASP A 146 7.56 4.02 14.52
N GLY A 147 6.59 4.68 15.15
CA GLY A 147 6.84 5.88 15.96
C GLY A 147 7.77 5.65 17.17
N ASN A 148 8.13 4.41 17.51
CA ASN A 148 9.08 4.08 18.58
C ASN A 148 10.46 3.70 18.04
N GLY A 149 10.68 3.72 16.72
CA GLY A 149 11.91 3.28 16.08
C GLY A 149 12.07 1.76 16.02
N ARG A 150 10.99 1.00 16.20
CA ARG A 150 11.00 -0.44 16.00
C ARG A 150 10.85 -0.75 14.52
N GLU A 151 11.67 -1.67 14.03
CA GLU A 151 11.58 -2.18 12.68
C GLU A 151 10.46 -3.22 12.57
N ARG A 152 9.60 -3.05 11.57
CA ARG A 152 8.58 -4.00 11.14
C ARG A 152 8.85 -4.36 9.70
N MET A 153 9.11 -5.63 9.43
CA MET A 153 9.14 -6.16 8.07
C MET A 153 7.72 -6.51 7.63
N ALA A 154 7.30 -5.99 6.49
CA ALA A 154 6.00 -6.29 5.88
C ALA A 154 6.18 -6.65 4.40
N ASP A 155 5.27 -7.45 3.86
CA ASP A 155 5.13 -7.58 2.40
C ASP A 155 4.81 -6.20 1.81
N TRP A 156 5.41 -5.90 0.66
CA TRP A 156 5.28 -4.57 0.07
C TRP A 156 3.84 -4.24 -0.34
N ARG A 157 3.02 -5.23 -0.74
CA ARG A 157 1.62 -5.01 -1.13
C ARG A 157 0.77 -4.68 0.08
N THR A 158 0.99 -5.39 1.20
CA THR A 158 0.33 -5.07 2.48
C THR A 158 0.65 -3.64 2.88
N ALA A 159 1.94 -3.27 2.90
CA ALA A 159 2.38 -1.92 3.22
C ALA A 159 1.82 -0.85 2.25
N ALA A 160 1.71 -1.17 0.95
CA ALA A 160 1.14 -0.28 -0.05
C ALA A 160 -0.38 -0.08 0.12
N SER A 161 -1.11 -1.10 0.59
CA SER A 161 -2.54 -0.99 0.88
C SER A 161 -2.87 -0.14 2.11
N GLU A 162 -1.94 -0.05 3.08
CA GLU A 162 -2.06 0.80 4.27
C GLU A 162 -1.73 2.28 3.99
N ARG A 163 -1.20 2.59 2.81
CA ARG A 163 -0.80 3.96 2.44
C ARG A 163 -1.99 4.79 2.01
N SER A 164 -1.95 6.06 2.39
CA SER A 164 -2.85 7.10 1.85
C SER A 164 -2.52 7.56 0.43
N GLY A 165 -1.45 7.00 -0.17
CA GLY A 165 -0.87 7.44 -1.43
C GLY A 165 0.13 8.60 -1.31
N VAL A 166 0.16 9.33 -0.18
CA VAL A 166 1.10 10.44 0.04
C VAL A 166 2.45 9.95 0.54
N VAL A 167 3.51 10.35 -0.15
CA VAL A 167 4.89 9.90 0.09
C VAL A 167 5.85 11.08 0.01
N LEU A 168 6.94 11.02 0.74
CA LEU A 168 8.03 11.98 0.68
C LEU A 168 9.35 11.23 0.51
N LEU A 169 9.84 11.21 -0.73
CA LEU A 169 11.15 10.66 -1.05
C LEU A 169 12.22 11.59 -0.47
N THR A 170 13.26 11.03 0.14
CA THR A 170 14.38 11.81 0.69
C THR A 170 15.70 11.40 0.04
N ALA A 171 16.67 12.30 -0.01
CA ALA A 171 18.02 12.00 -0.49
C ALA A 171 19.03 12.99 0.11
N PRO A 172 20.30 12.56 0.35
CA PRO A 172 21.34 13.44 0.87
C PRO A 172 21.89 14.40 -0.20
N SER A 173 21.60 14.14 -1.48
CA SER A 173 21.90 15.02 -2.60
C SER A 173 20.72 15.01 -3.57
N LYS A 174 20.55 16.06 -4.37
CA LYS A 174 19.45 16.18 -5.32
C LYS A 174 19.53 15.08 -6.39
N PRO A 175 18.59 14.12 -6.44
CA PRO A 175 18.55 13.10 -7.50
C PRO A 175 18.27 13.73 -8.86
N THR A 176 18.83 13.13 -9.91
CA THR A 176 18.59 13.53 -11.30
C THR A 176 17.16 13.22 -11.74
N ASP A 177 16.64 12.06 -11.33
CA ASP A 177 15.27 11.63 -11.61
C ASP A 177 14.65 11.00 -10.36
N TRP A 178 13.65 11.68 -9.80
CA TRP A 178 12.87 11.16 -8.68
C TRP A 178 11.85 10.11 -9.10
N ASN A 179 11.42 10.09 -10.36
CA ASN A 179 10.39 9.17 -10.82
C ASN A 179 10.94 7.75 -10.99
N ALA A 180 12.25 7.59 -11.08
CA ALA A 180 12.93 6.29 -11.06
C ALA A 180 12.59 5.45 -9.82
N ALA A 181 12.16 6.12 -8.72
CA ALA A 181 11.73 5.51 -7.46
C ALA A 181 10.46 4.65 -7.58
N PHE A 182 9.65 4.86 -8.61
CA PHE A 182 8.32 4.27 -8.72
C PHE A 182 8.31 3.14 -9.74
N LYS A 183 8.04 1.92 -9.29
CA LYS A 183 7.91 0.73 -10.13
C LYS A 183 6.45 0.29 -10.14
N PRO A 184 5.73 0.42 -11.26
CA PRO A 184 4.37 -0.11 -11.33
C PRO A 184 4.42 -1.63 -11.20
N ASP A 185 3.46 -2.21 -10.48
CA ASP A 185 3.31 -3.65 -10.43
C ASP A 185 2.82 -4.19 -11.77
N LEU A 186 3.78 -4.68 -12.56
CA LEU A 186 3.48 -5.24 -13.85
C LEU A 186 2.65 -6.54 -13.72
N GLN A 187 2.73 -7.31 -12.64
CA GLN A 187 1.94 -8.56 -12.56
C GLN A 187 0.43 -8.31 -12.66
N GLN A 188 -0.07 -7.25 -12.04
CA GLN A 188 -1.48 -6.89 -12.10
C GLN A 188 -1.93 -6.48 -13.52
N SER A 189 -1.04 -5.84 -14.28
CA SER A 189 -1.30 -5.46 -15.67
C SER A 189 -1.47 -6.67 -16.60
N TRP A 190 -0.69 -7.75 -16.39
CA TRP A 190 -0.82 -8.97 -17.20
C TRP A 190 -2.08 -9.77 -16.86
N ILE A 191 -2.47 -9.80 -15.58
CA ILE A 191 -3.72 -10.45 -15.15
C ILE A 191 -4.93 -9.72 -15.74
N THR A 192 -4.96 -8.39 -15.67
CA THR A 192 -6.06 -7.61 -16.27
C THR A 192 -6.11 -7.76 -17.80
N LEU A 193 -4.97 -7.68 -18.48
CA LEU A 193 -4.89 -7.91 -19.93
C LEU A 193 -5.38 -9.31 -20.32
N SER A 194 -4.98 -10.35 -19.58
CA SER A 194 -5.43 -11.72 -19.86
C SER A 194 -6.93 -11.92 -19.61
N LEU A 195 -7.50 -11.30 -18.57
CA LEU A 195 -8.95 -11.31 -18.33
C LEU A 195 -9.73 -10.62 -19.46
N TYR A 196 -9.25 -9.46 -19.95
CA TYR A 196 -9.86 -8.79 -21.09
C TYR A 196 -9.76 -9.63 -22.37
N ALA A 197 -8.62 -10.29 -22.61
CA ALA A 197 -8.46 -11.18 -23.75
C ALA A 197 -9.40 -12.39 -23.68
N MET A 198 -9.57 -12.99 -22.50
CA MET A 198 -10.53 -14.08 -22.31
C MET A 198 -11.98 -13.62 -22.52
N ALA A 199 -12.37 -12.47 -21.96
CA ALA A 199 -13.71 -11.92 -22.15
C ALA A 199 -14.01 -11.62 -23.63
N ALA A 200 -13.06 -11.03 -24.36
CA ALA A 200 -13.18 -10.78 -25.79
C ALA A 200 -13.34 -12.08 -26.61
N THR A 201 -12.59 -13.13 -26.25
CA THR A 201 -12.68 -14.44 -26.90
C THR A 201 -14.02 -15.13 -26.64
N ILE A 202 -14.56 -15.00 -25.42
CA ILE A 202 -15.88 -15.53 -25.10
C ILE A 202 -16.96 -14.80 -25.91
N LEU A 203 -16.93 -13.46 -25.96
CA LEU A 203 -17.87 -12.66 -26.73
C LEU A 203 -17.84 -12.98 -28.23
N SER A 204 -16.65 -13.19 -28.80
CA SER A 204 -16.52 -13.55 -30.22
C SER A 204 -17.11 -14.93 -30.52
N LEU A 205 -16.90 -15.91 -29.64
CA LEU A 205 -17.51 -17.25 -29.78
C LEU A 205 -19.04 -17.19 -29.73
N PHE A 206 -19.63 -16.40 -28.83
CA PHE A 206 -21.08 -16.19 -28.78
C PHE A 206 -21.60 -15.47 -30.04
N GLY A 207 -20.88 -14.48 -30.54
CA GLY A 207 -21.22 -13.79 -31.79
C GLY A 207 -21.24 -14.75 -32.98
N ILE A 208 -20.23 -15.61 -33.11
CA ILE A 208 -20.15 -16.64 -34.16
C ILE A 208 -21.30 -17.64 -34.02
N ALA A 209 -21.57 -18.14 -32.82
CA ALA A 209 -22.66 -19.09 -32.59
C ALA A 209 -24.05 -18.50 -32.91
N ALA A 210 -24.28 -17.24 -32.55
CA ALA A 210 -25.52 -16.53 -32.87
C ALA A 210 -25.68 -16.29 -34.38
N PHE A 211 -24.59 -16.03 -35.10
CA PHE A 211 -24.60 -15.90 -36.56
C PHE A 211 -24.93 -17.25 -37.24
N LEU A 212 -24.29 -18.34 -36.81
CA LEU A 212 -24.53 -19.68 -37.35
C LEU A 212 -25.97 -20.18 -37.12
N LYS A 213 -26.67 -19.71 -36.07
CA LYS A 213 -28.06 -20.10 -35.80
C LYS A 213 -29.09 -19.38 -36.68
N LYS A 214 -28.70 -18.29 -37.37
CA LYS A 214 -29.60 -17.48 -38.20
C LYS A 214 -29.55 -17.83 -39.70
N GLY A 215 -28.54 -18.58 -40.14
CA GLY A 215 -28.42 -19.08 -41.52
C GLY A 215 -28.96 -20.49 -41.64
#